data_AF-A0A7Z9LN66-F1
#
_entry.id   AF-A0A7Z9LN66-F1
#
_cell.length_a   1.000
_cell.length_b   1.000
_cell.length_c   1.000
_cell.angle_alpha   90.00
_cell.angle_beta   90.00
_cell.angle_gamma   90.00
#
_symmetry.space_group_name_H-M   'P 1'
#
loop_
_entity.id
_entity.type
_entity.pdbx_description
1 polymer ?
#
loop_
_entity_poly.entity_id
_entity_poly.type
_entity_poly.pdbx_seq_one_letter_code
_entity_poly.pdbx_strand_id
1 'polypeptide(L)'
;MLTMLRTDAGLVRRVLAGHSRSFDELVRRHLTMTYGIAFSYTRNHADAEDLSQEAMLKAFVSLDTLREPKKFGHWLSVITRNLALRYGRKLRNERKAAKESAEQPRDLNTAAYDDIRELLEEQIIEL
;
A
#
# COMPACT_ATOMS: atom_id res chain seq x y z
N MET A 1 18.49 -29.24 20.14
CA MET A 1 18.00 -27.87 20.47
C MET A 1 18.47 -26.81 19.46
N LEU A 2 19.75 -26.81 19.02
CA LEU A 2 20.31 -25.83 18.06
C LEU A 2 19.72 -25.84 16.63
N THR A 3 19.18 -26.97 16.14
CA THR A 3 18.59 -27.09 14.79
C THR A 3 17.25 -26.36 14.63
N MET A 4 16.45 -26.23 15.70
CA MET A 4 15.17 -25.52 15.67
C MET A 4 15.35 -24.01 15.42
N LEU A 5 16.47 -23.42 15.84
CA LEU A 5 16.76 -21.98 15.64
C LEU A 5 17.21 -21.65 14.22
N ARG A 6 17.61 -22.67 13.44
CA ARG A 6 18.11 -22.48 12.08
C ARG A 6 17.02 -22.53 11.02
N THR A 7 15.81 -22.98 11.36
CA THR A 7 14.71 -23.10 10.38
C THR A 7 13.60 -22.12 10.70
N ASP A 8 12.95 -21.61 9.66
CA ASP A 8 11.78 -20.75 9.83
C ASP A 8 10.68 -21.46 10.61
N ALA A 9 10.47 -22.75 10.33
CA ALA A 9 9.49 -23.57 11.03
C ALA A 9 9.74 -23.65 12.55
N GLY A 10 11.01 -23.73 12.98
CA GLY A 10 11.34 -23.77 14.40
C GLY A 10 11.23 -22.39 15.06
N LEU A 11 11.61 -21.32 14.35
CA LEU A 11 11.41 -19.95 14.82
C LEU A 11 9.92 -19.62 15.00
N VAL A 12 9.08 -19.95 14.01
CA VAL A 12 7.62 -19.79 14.08
C VAL A 12 7.04 -20.50 15.31
N ARG A 13 7.41 -21.77 15.54
CA ARG A 13 6.93 -22.52 16.72
C ARG A 13 7.34 -21.85 18.04
N ARG A 14 8.53 -21.26 18.12
CA ARG A 14 8.95 -20.53 19.33
C ARG A 14 8.14 -19.26 19.54
N VAL A 15 7.88 -18.50 18.49
CA VAL A 15 7.03 -17.30 18.57
C VAL A 15 5.63 -17.68 19.06
N LEU A 16 5.03 -18.74 18.51
CA LEU A 16 3.73 -19.25 18.95
C LEU A 16 3.75 -19.78 20.39
N ALA A 17 4.90 -20.25 20.88
CA ALA A 17 5.11 -20.62 22.28
C ALA A 17 5.43 -19.43 23.20
N GLY A 18 5.16 -18.18 22.78
CA GLY A 18 5.34 -16.97 23.58
C GLY A 18 6.74 -16.35 23.54
N HIS A 19 7.69 -16.91 22.79
CA HIS A 19 9.04 -16.36 22.69
C HIS A 19 9.13 -15.35 21.54
N SER A 20 8.44 -14.21 21.68
CA SER A 20 8.25 -13.21 20.61
C SER A 20 9.55 -12.71 19.98
N ARG A 21 10.65 -12.61 20.74
CA ARG A 21 11.99 -12.23 20.22
C ARG A 21 12.52 -13.18 19.14
N SER A 22 11.96 -14.39 19.01
CA SER A 22 12.31 -15.30 17.91
C SER A 22 11.86 -14.79 16.54
N PHE A 23 10.92 -13.84 16.52
CA PHE A 23 10.43 -13.24 15.29
C PHE A 23 11.47 -12.33 14.63
N ASP A 24 12.37 -11.69 15.40
CA ASP A 24 13.43 -10.82 14.88
C ASP A 24 14.29 -11.53 13.83
N GLU A 25 14.56 -12.82 14.04
CA GLU A 25 15.32 -13.64 13.10
C GLU A 25 14.52 -13.94 11.83
N LEU A 26 13.20 -14.14 11.92
CA LEU A 26 12.33 -14.26 10.76
C LEU A 26 12.31 -12.95 9.96
N VAL A 27 12.26 -11.80 10.63
CA VAL A 27 12.34 -10.49 9.99
C VAL A 27 13.65 -10.35 9.23
N ARG A 28 14.80 -10.59 9.89
CA ARG A 28 16.13 -10.47 9.26
C ARG A 28 16.26 -11.33 7.99
N ARG A 29 15.74 -12.56 8.03
CA ARG A 29 15.83 -13.49 6.89
C ARG A 29 14.98 -13.08 5.69
N HIS A 30 13.82 -12.48 5.95
CA HIS A 30 12.81 -12.25 4.93
C HIS A 30 12.66 -10.79 4.51
N LEU A 31 13.34 -9.86 5.17
CA LEU A 31 13.26 -8.42 4.89
C LEU A 31 13.58 -8.09 3.42
N THR A 32 14.66 -8.64 2.87
CA THR A 32 15.05 -8.39 1.47
C THR A 32 13.98 -8.86 0.48
N MET A 33 13.36 -10.01 0.74
CA MET A 33 12.27 -10.54 -0.09
C MET A 33 11.04 -9.64 -0.01
N THR A 34 10.59 -9.27 1.19
CA THR A 34 9.40 -8.44 1.36
C THR A 34 9.61 -7.06 0.75
N TYR A 35 10.79 -6.50 0.94
CA TYR A 35 11.20 -5.24 0.32
C TYR A 35 11.19 -5.31 -1.20
N GLY A 36 11.80 -6.35 -1.79
CA GLY A 36 11.82 -6.53 -3.24
C GLY A 36 10.40 -6.66 -3.83
N ILE A 37 9.51 -7.41 -3.16
CA ILE A 37 8.10 -7.51 -3.56
C ILE A 37 7.44 -6.14 -3.47
N ALA A 38 7.52 -5.44 -2.34
CA ALA A 38 6.89 -4.13 -2.16
C ALA A 38 7.39 -3.12 -3.21
N PHE A 39 8.70 -3.02 -3.38
CA PHE A 39 9.34 -2.12 -4.33
C PHE A 39 8.90 -2.37 -5.78
N SER A 40 8.64 -3.63 -6.16
CA SER A 40 8.18 -3.96 -7.51
C SER A 40 6.84 -3.29 -7.88
N TYR A 41 5.99 -3.00 -6.89
CA TYR A 41 4.70 -2.32 -7.05
C TYR A 41 4.77 -0.82 -6.77
N THR A 42 5.55 -0.38 -5.78
CA THR A 42 5.61 1.05 -5.39
C THR A 42 6.53 1.86 -6.30
N ARG A 43 7.66 1.28 -6.73
CA ARG A 43 8.78 1.99 -7.36
C ARG A 43 9.28 3.21 -6.56
N ASN A 44 9.05 3.19 -5.25
CA ASN A 44 9.44 4.21 -4.29
C ASN A 44 10.04 3.50 -3.07
N HIS A 45 11.23 3.96 -2.64
CA HIS A 45 11.97 3.35 -1.54
C HIS A 45 11.25 3.48 -0.18
N ALA A 46 10.75 4.67 0.15
CA ALA A 46 10.04 4.92 1.41
C ALA A 46 8.76 4.08 1.48
N ASP A 47 7.95 4.10 0.42
CA ASP A 47 6.72 3.30 0.38
C ASP A 47 7.01 1.78 0.45
N ALA A 48 8.12 1.33 -0.15
CA ALA A 48 8.52 -0.07 -0.11
C ALA A 48 8.96 -0.50 1.29
N GLU A 49 9.67 0.38 1.99
CA GLU A 49 10.07 0.17 3.38
C GLU A 49 8.84 0.10 4.29
N ASP A 50 7.93 1.06 4.20
CA ASP A 50 6.69 1.11 4.98
C ASP A 50 5.83 -0.13 4.76
N LEU A 51 5.61 -0.54 3.51
CA LEU A 51 4.84 -1.75 3.19
C LEU A 51 5.53 -3.02 3.69
N SER A 52 6.87 -3.07 3.69
CA SER A 52 7.62 -4.21 4.22
C SER A 52 7.45 -4.32 5.73
N GLN A 53 7.53 -3.20 6.44
CA GLN A 53 7.27 -3.14 7.88
C GLN A 53 5.82 -3.54 8.20
N GLU A 54 4.85 -3.02 7.45
CA GLU A 54 3.44 -3.39 7.60
C GLU A 54 3.21 -4.89 7.36
N ALA A 55 3.87 -5.46 6.34
CA ALA A 55 3.81 -6.90 6.06
C ALA A 55 4.34 -7.74 7.23
N MET A 56 5.48 -7.34 7.82
CA MET A 56 6.06 -8.03 8.97
C MET A 56 5.17 -7.94 10.21
N LEU A 57 4.59 -6.77 10.48
CA LEU A 57 3.65 -6.57 11.58
C LEU A 57 2.40 -7.44 11.41
N LYS A 58 1.81 -7.46 10.21
CA LYS A 58 0.67 -8.32 9.89
C LYS A 58 1.02 -9.79 10.02
N ALA A 59 2.20 -10.20 9.57
CA ALA A 59 2.67 -11.57 9.71
C ALA A 59 2.88 -11.95 11.18
N PHE A 60 3.36 -11.04 12.02
CA PHE A 60 3.49 -11.29 13.46
C PHE A 60 2.12 -11.50 14.13
N VAL A 61 1.17 -10.59 13.88
CA VAL A 61 -0.17 -10.62 14.48
C VAL A 61 -0.98 -11.84 14.04
N SER A 62 -0.82 -12.28 12.80
CA SER A 62 -1.58 -13.41 12.23
C SER A 62 -0.78 -14.72 12.16
N LEU A 63 0.35 -14.80 12.89
CA LEU A 63 1.26 -15.95 12.78
C LEU A 63 0.60 -17.27 13.19
N ASP A 64 -0.38 -17.21 14.10
CA ASP A 64 -1.20 -18.34 14.56
C ASP A 64 -2.08 -18.93 13.45
N THR A 65 -2.40 -18.15 12.42
CA THR A 65 -3.15 -18.63 11.24
C THR A 65 -2.31 -19.48 10.28
N LEU A 66 -0.98 -19.49 10.43
CA LEU A 66 -0.06 -20.26 9.59
C LEU A 66 -0.13 -21.75 9.93
N ARG A 67 -0.86 -22.51 9.11
CA ARG A 67 -1.05 -23.97 9.29
C ARG A 67 0.23 -24.80 9.12
N GLU A 68 1.13 -24.38 8.23
CA GLU A 68 2.37 -25.09 7.93
C GLU A 68 3.59 -24.19 8.19
N PRO A 69 4.24 -24.26 9.37
CA PRO A 69 5.37 -23.39 9.73
C PRO A 69 6.54 -23.41 8.73
N LYS A 70 6.73 -24.52 8.01
CA LYS A 70 7.75 -24.64 6.94
C LYS A 70 7.48 -23.76 5.72
N LYS A 71 6.24 -23.28 5.54
CA LYS A 71 5.81 -22.42 4.43
C LYS A 71 5.82 -20.92 4.80
N PHE A 72 6.44 -20.54 5.91
CA PHE A 72 6.45 -19.14 6.38
C PHE A 72 6.85 -18.14 5.29
N GLY A 73 7.97 -18.36 4.58
CA GLY A 73 8.41 -17.46 3.51
C GLY A 73 7.37 -17.28 2.39
N HIS A 74 6.74 -18.37 1.94
CA HIS A 74 5.67 -18.29 0.94
C HIS A 74 4.45 -17.55 1.48
N TRP A 75 4.01 -17.88 2.69
CA TRP A 75 2.87 -17.23 3.34
C TRP A 75 3.10 -15.72 3.52
N LEU A 76 4.28 -15.32 3.99
CA LEU A 76 4.70 -13.92 4.10
C LEU A 76 4.74 -13.22 2.74
N SER A 77 5.22 -13.90 1.70
CA SER A 77 5.21 -13.34 0.34
C SER A 77 3.79 -13.03 -0.16
N VAL A 78 2.80 -13.84 0.22
CA VAL A 78 1.39 -13.62 -0.13
C VAL A 78 0.83 -12.40 0.60
N ILE A 79 1.11 -12.27 1.90
CA ILE A 79 0.74 -11.07 2.69
C ILE A 79 1.31 -9.82 2.03
N THR A 80 2.62 -9.83 1.75
CA THR A 80 3.33 -8.70 1.16
C THR A 80 2.76 -8.32 -0.21
N ARG A 81 2.53 -9.32 -1.08
CA ARG A 81 1.96 -9.09 -2.41
C ARG A 81 0.56 -8.49 -2.32
N ASN A 82 -0.28 -8.96 -1.41
CA ASN A 82 -1.64 -8.45 -1.24
C ASN A 82 -1.64 -6.98 -0.79
N LEU A 83 -0.72 -6.61 0.12
CA LEU A 83 -0.52 -5.22 0.54
C LEU A 83 -0.05 -4.35 -0.62
N ALA A 84 0.99 -4.79 -1.33
CA ALA A 84 1.58 -4.06 -2.44
C ALA A 84 0.59 -3.88 -3.61
N LEU A 85 -0.21 -4.91 -3.92
CA LEU A 85 -1.28 -4.83 -4.91
C LEU A 85 -2.35 -3.81 -4.51
N ARG A 86 -2.77 -3.80 -3.25
CA ARG A 86 -3.76 -2.84 -2.73
C ARG A 86 -3.21 -1.41 -2.83
N TYR A 87 -1.96 -1.20 -2.43
CA TYR A 87 -1.28 0.08 -2.53
C TYR A 87 -1.20 0.57 -3.98
N GLY A 88 -0.73 -0.28 -4.91
CA GLY A 88 -0.64 0.08 -6.32
C GLY A 88 -1.98 0.36 -6.98
N ARG A 89 -3.08 -0.27 -6.52
CA ARG A 89 -4.44 0.08 -6.96
C ARG A 89 -4.86 1.46 -6.47
N LYS A 90 -4.60 1.80 -5.21
CA LYS A 90 -4.88 3.11 -4.62
C LYS A 90 -4.16 4.22 -5.40
N LEU A 91 -2.86 4.08 -5.62
CA LEU A 91 -2.05 5.07 -6.35
C LEU A 91 -2.53 5.29 -7.80
N ARG A 92 -2.95 4.21 -8.47
CA ARG A 92 -3.50 4.32 -9.84
C ARG A 92 -4.81 5.10 -9.86
N ASN A 93 -5.68 4.87 -8.89
CA ASN A 93 -6.96 5.56 -8.80
C ASN A 93 -6.76 7.05 -8.47
N GLU A 94 -5.85 7.38 -7.57
CA GLU A 94 -5.48 8.77 -7.25
C GLU A 94 -4.91 9.50 -8.48
N ARG A 95 -4.03 8.84 -9.23
CA ARG A 95 -3.51 9.39 -10.49
C ARG A 95 -4.59 9.58 -11.54
N LYS A 96 -5.58 8.68 -11.61
CA LYS A 96 -6.72 8.80 -12.53
C LYS A 96 -7.59 10.00 -12.16
N ALA A 97 -7.97 10.12 -10.88
CA ALA A 97 -8.76 11.23 -10.38
C ALA A 97 -8.06 12.59 -10.58
N ALA A 98 -6.74 12.64 -10.34
CA ALA A 98 -5.95 13.85 -10.58
C ALA A 98 -5.94 14.26 -12.07
N LYS A 99 -5.86 13.30 -13.00
CA LYS A 99 -5.95 13.57 -14.44
C LYS A 99 -7.34 14.07 -14.83
N GLU A 100 -8.40 13.43 -14.36
CA GLU A 100 -9.78 13.84 -14.63
C GLU A 100 -10.06 15.27 -14.13
N SER A 101 -9.53 15.63 -12.96
CA SER A 101 -9.62 17.00 -12.44
C SER A 101 -8.81 18.02 -13.22
N ALA A 102 -7.72 17.62 -13.87
CA ALA A 102 -6.87 18.50 -14.68
C ALA A 102 -7.40 18.66 -16.13
N GLU A 103 -8.12 17.67 -16.64
CA GLU A 103 -8.75 17.68 -17.96
C GLU A 103 -10.13 18.32 -17.99
N GLN A 104 -10.76 18.58 -16.83
CA GLN A 104 -11.91 19.48 -16.77
C GLN A 104 -11.44 20.87 -17.21
N PRO A 105 -11.88 21.38 -18.38
CA PRO A 105 -11.62 22.75 -18.73
C PRO A 105 -12.24 23.59 -17.62
N ARG A 106 -11.45 24.48 -16.99
CA ARG A 106 -12.08 25.65 -16.37
C ARG A 106 -12.87 26.28 -17.49
N ASP A 107 -14.19 26.29 -17.35
CA ASP A 107 -15.07 26.85 -18.35
C ASP A 107 -14.88 28.37 -18.31
N LEU A 108 -13.81 28.83 -18.95
CA LEU A 108 -13.44 30.25 -19.11
C LEU A 108 -14.53 31.01 -19.87
N ASN A 109 -15.41 30.26 -20.54
CA ASN A 109 -16.55 30.77 -21.28
C ASN A 109 -17.75 31.03 -20.36
N THR A 110 -17.97 30.27 -19.27
CA THR A 110 -19.13 30.49 -18.39
C THR A 110 -19.05 31.85 -17.67
N ALA A 111 -17.89 32.20 -17.10
CA ALA A 111 -17.73 33.51 -16.46
C ALA A 111 -17.85 34.67 -17.46
N ALA A 112 -17.28 34.51 -18.67
CA ALA A 112 -17.40 35.51 -19.72
C ALA A 112 -18.85 35.62 -20.26
N TYR A 113 -19.60 34.51 -20.34
CA TYR A 113 -21.00 34.53 -20.72
C TYR A 113 -21.89 35.10 -19.62
N ASP A 114 -21.60 34.82 -18.35
CA ASP A 114 -22.33 35.39 -17.22
C ASP A 114 -22.11 36.91 -17.17
N ASP A 115 -20.88 37.39 -17.36
CA ASP A 115 -20.54 38.83 -17.45
C ASP A 115 -21.23 39.50 -18.66
N ILE A 116 -21.19 38.87 -19.84
CA ILE A 116 -21.85 39.39 -21.06
C ILE A 116 -23.37 39.40 -20.89
N ARG A 117 -23.93 38.39 -20.21
CA ARG A 117 -25.37 38.27 -19.99
C ARG A 117 -25.86 39.30 -18.98
N GLU A 118 -25.10 39.59 -17.93
CA GLU A 118 -25.38 40.67 -16.98
C GLU A 118 -25.36 42.04 -17.67
N LEU A 119 -24.36 42.30 -18.54
CA LEU A 119 -24.29 43.51 -19.38
C LEU A 119 -25.44 43.65 -20.38
N LEU A 120 -25.93 42.54 -20.94
CA LEU A 120 -27.07 42.54 -21.86
C LEU A 120 -28.40 42.71 -21.13
N GLU A 121 -28.53 42.20 -19.91
CA GLU A 121 -29.72 42.36 -19.07
C GLU A 121 -29.85 43.82 -18.56
N GLU A 122 -28.75 44.51 -18.28
CA GLU A 122 -28.75 45.94 -17.94
C GLU A 122 -29.25 46.83 -19.11
N GLN A 123 -28.92 46.47 -20.36
CA GLN A 123 -29.33 47.25 -21.54
C GLN A 123 -30.81 47.10 -21.92
N ILE A 124 -31.52 46.09 -21.41
CA ILE A 124 -32.96 45.88 -21.72
C ILE A 124 -33.87 46.75 -20.83
N ILE A 125 -33.36 47.31 -19.73
CA ILE A 125 -34.16 48.10 -18.77
C ILE A 125 -34.28 49.60 -19.17
N GLU A 126 -33.49 50.09 -20.14
CA GLU A 126 -33.53 51.49 -20.62
C GLU A 126 -34.41 51.74 -21.87
N LEU A 127 -35.24 50.77 -22.31
CA LEU A 127 -36.27 50.96 -23.35
C LEU A 127 -37.69 50.96 -22.77
#